data_AF-A0A7X6TFT1-F1
#
_entry.id   AF-A0A7X6TFT1-F1
#
_cell.length_a   1.000
_cell.length_b   1.000
_cell.length_c   1.000
_cell.angle_alpha   90.00
_cell.angle_beta   90.00
_cell.angle_gamma   90.00
#
_symmetry.space_group_name_H-M   'P 1'
#
loop_
_entity.id
_entity.type
_entity.pdbx_description
1 polymer ?
#
loop_
_entity_poly.entity_id
_entity_poly.type
_entity_poly.pdbx_seq_one_letter_code
_entity_poly.pdbx_strand_id
1 'polypeptide(L)'
;VEGYGSRLYFSAFGLLIRNDLFRFTGRNRRPPLDPVNALLSFVYTLFTNEVQNGVKSAGLDPYCGALHEILPGRPSLACDLVEEWRPFAERLVLGLINRKAIRPEDFITRSGSELAGGKLPVEMKPNAARALIAAYQRQLEDRLTNPADGRQTAVRWIIHGQCRHFAETLKTGEVYIPFQAPR
;
A
#
# COMPACT_ATOMS: atom_id res chain seq x y z
N VAL A 1 -3.16 -6.42 -19.53
CA VAL A 1 -3.47 -7.50 -18.56
C VAL A 1 -3.60 -6.95 -17.14
N GLU A 2 -2.64 -6.18 -16.63
CA GLU A 2 -2.61 -5.62 -15.27
C GLU A 2 -3.83 -4.77 -14.87
N GLY A 3 -4.31 -3.88 -15.76
CA GLY A 3 -5.49 -3.05 -15.51
C GLY A 3 -6.83 -3.80 -15.47
N TYR A 4 -6.90 -4.99 -16.09
CA TYR A 4 -8.06 -5.88 -16.02
C TYR A 4 -8.01 -6.71 -14.72
N GLY A 5 -6.83 -7.26 -14.39
CA GLY A 5 -6.60 -7.98 -13.14
C GLY A 5 -6.90 -7.13 -11.91
N SER A 6 -6.42 -5.88 -11.87
CA SER A 6 -6.76 -4.93 -10.81
C SER A 6 -8.27 -4.71 -10.67
N ARG A 7 -9.00 -4.55 -11.78
CA ARG A 7 -10.46 -4.33 -11.74
C ARG A 7 -11.19 -5.54 -11.17
N LEU A 8 -10.83 -6.75 -11.62
CA LEU A 8 -11.42 -7.99 -11.09
C LEU A 8 -11.10 -8.15 -9.61
N TYR A 9 -9.85 -7.93 -9.21
CA TYR A 9 -9.43 -7.99 -7.81
C TYR A 9 -10.27 -7.06 -6.92
N PHE A 10 -10.41 -5.78 -7.30
CA PHE A 10 -11.19 -4.84 -6.48
C PHE A 10 -12.69 -5.13 -6.48
N SER A 11 -13.22 -5.79 -7.52
CA SER A 11 -14.61 -6.27 -7.47
C SER A 11 -14.80 -7.32 -6.36
N ALA A 12 -13.82 -8.21 -6.15
CA ALA A 12 -13.82 -9.17 -5.05
C ALA A 12 -13.50 -8.52 -3.70
N PHE A 13 -12.58 -7.55 -3.66
CA PHE A 13 -12.24 -6.81 -2.44
C PHE A 13 -13.47 -6.18 -1.78
N GLY A 14 -14.38 -5.61 -2.58
CA GLY A 14 -15.64 -5.05 -2.06
C GLY A 14 -16.49 -6.06 -1.29
N LEU A 15 -16.46 -7.34 -1.69
CA LEU A 15 -17.19 -8.43 -1.02
C LEU A 15 -16.56 -8.82 0.33
N LEU A 16 -15.31 -8.43 0.57
CA LEU A 16 -14.60 -8.69 1.84
C LEU A 16 -14.90 -7.65 2.91
N ILE A 17 -15.54 -6.53 2.54
CA ILE A 17 -16.00 -5.51 3.48
C ILE A 17 -17.30 -6.01 4.12
N ARG A 18 -17.24 -6.33 5.41
CA ARG A 18 -18.37 -6.85 6.21
C ARG A 18 -19.10 -5.76 6.99
N ASN A 19 -18.65 -4.51 6.86
CA ASN A 19 -19.23 -3.37 7.55
C ASN A 19 -20.08 -2.58 6.56
N ASP A 20 -21.40 -2.76 6.64
CA ASP A 20 -22.38 -2.18 5.71
C ASP A 20 -22.42 -0.64 5.71
N LEU A 21 -21.77 0.00 6.69
CA LEU A 21 -21.60 1.44 6.74
C LEU A 21 -20.58 1.96 5.71
N PHE A 22 -19.76 1.07 5.13
CA PHE A 22 -18.81 1.41 4.07
C PHE A 22 -19.30 0.83 2.74
N ARG A 23 -19.35 1.68 1.71
CA ARG A 23 -19.64 1.27 0.34
C ARG A 23 -18.37 1.35 -0.49
N PHE A 24 -18.11 0.32 -1.29
CA PHE A 24 -16.98 0.25 -2.20
C PHE A 24 -17.42 -0.31 -3.55
N THR A 25 -17.38 0.52 -4.59
CA THR A 25 -17.79 0.16 -5.96
C THR A 25 -16.60 -0.08 -6.89
N GLY A 26 -15.38 0.14 -6.41
CA GLY A 26 -14.15 -0.06 -7.15
C GLY A 26 -13.06 0.93 -6.76
N ARG A 27 -11.84 0.70 -7.25
CA ARG A 27 -10.70 1.56 -6.93
C ARG A 27 -10.73 2.87 -7.72
N ASN A 28 -10.69 3.99 -7.01
CA ASN A 28 -10.60 5.33 -7.54
C ASN A 28 -9.48 6.11 -6.81
N ARG A 29 -8.49 6.66 -7.54
CA ARG A 29 -7.21 7.06 -6.91
C ARG A 29 -6.99 8.57 -6.81
N ARG A 30 -7.48 9.35 -7.77
CA ARG A 30 -7.12 10.78 -7.94
C ARG A 30 -8.29 11.61 -8.48
N PRO A 31 -9.04 12.31 -7.61
CA PRO A 31 -9.03 12.20 -6.14
C PRO A 31 -9.84 10.99 -5.63
N PRO A 32 -9.65 10.50 -4.38
CA PRO A 32 -10.53 9.52 -3.77
C PRO A 32 -11.94 10.10 -3.59
N LEU A 33 -12.97 9.30 -3.88
CA LEU A 33 -14.38 9.73 -3.85
C LEU A 33 -15.18 9.07 -2.73
N ASP A 34 -14.56 8.15 -1.98
CA ASP A 34 -15.17 7.47 -0.83
C ASP A 34 -14.12 7.16 0.25
N PRO A 35 -14.56 6.89 1.49
CA PRO A 35 -13.67 6.57 2.61
C PRO A 35 -12.72 5.39 2.38
N VAL A 36 -13.17 4.34 1.68
CA VAL A 36 -12.36 3.14 1.44
C VAL A 36 -11.20 3.47 0.50
N ASN A 37 -11.49 4.22 -0.56
CA ASN A 37 -10.47 4.71 -1.48
C ASN A 37 -9.51 5.71 -0.84
N ALA A 38 -9.98 6.54 0.09
CA ALA A 38 -9.11 7.41 0.89
C ALA A 38 -8.15 6.60 1.78
N LEU A 39 -8.64 5.56 2.46
CA LEU A 39 -7.82 4.64 3.26
C LEU A 39 -6.78 3.92 2.39
N LEU A 40 -7.20 3.28 1.30
CA LEU A 40 -6.30 2.55 0.40
C LEU A 40 -5.23 3.47 -0.20
N SER A 41 -5.61 4.68 -0.61
CA SER A 41 -4.64 5.66 -1.15
C SER A 41 -3.60 6.05 -0.10
N PHE A 42 -4.01 6.27 1.15
CA PHE A 42 -3.09 6.62 2.22
C PHE A 42 -2.16 5.44 2.55
N VAL A 43 -2.70 4.24 2.79
CA VAL A 43 -1.87 3.07 3.14
C VAL A 43 -0.90 2.72 2.02
N TYR A 44 -1.31 2.80 0.74
CA TYR A 44 -0.39 2.60 -0.37
C TYR A 44 0.76 3.61 -0.39
N THR A 45 0.51 4.88 -0.08
CA THR A 45 1.58 5.87 0.07
C THR A 45 2.55 5.47 1.19
N LEU A 46 2.04 5.01 2.34
CA LEU A 46 2.90 4.58 3.46
C LEU A 46 3.80 3.40 3.08
N PHE A 47 3.22 2.35 2.49
CA PHE A 47 4.00 1.19 2.03
C PHE A 47 4.99 1.56 0.92
N THR A 48 4.61 2.43 -0.02
CA THR A 48 5.52 2.91 -1.08
C THR A 48 6.71 3.64 -0.48
N ASN A 49 6.49 4.46 0.56
CA ASN A 49 7.58 5.14 1.25
C ASN A 49 8.51 4.17 2.00
N GLU A 50 7.97 3.12 2.62
CA GLU A 50 8.78 2.08 3.29
C GLU A 50 9.64 1.31 2.29
N VAL A 51 9.07 0.92 1.15
CA VAL A 51 9.81 0.28 0.05
C VAL A 51 10.86 1.23 -0.52
N GLN A 52 10.52 2.51 -0.74
CA GLN A 52 11.47 3.51 -1.20
C GLN A 52 12.64 3.67 -0.23
N ASN A 53 12.40 3.63 1.08
CA ASN A 53 13.45 3.64 2.09
C ASN A 53 14.33 2.38 2.01
N GLY A 54 13.72 1.20 1.79
CA GLY A 54 14.46 -0.04 1.55
C GLY A 54 15.32 0.01 0.29
N VAL A 55 14.79 0.54 -0.81
CA VAL A 55 15.51 0.74 -2.08
C VAL A 55 16.73 1.64 -1.87
N LYS A 56 16.55 2.80 -1.22
CA LYS A 56 17.66 3.71 -0.89
C LYS A 56 18.70 3.04 0.01
N SER A 57 18.25 2.30 1.02
CA SER A 57 19.13 1.60 1.96
C SER A 57 19.93 0.46 1.30
N ALA A 58 19.41 -0.10 0.21
CA ALA A 58 20.11 -1.07 -0.63
C ALA A 58 21.11 -0.44 -1.62
N GLY A 59 21.21 0.89 -1.67
CA GLY A 59 22.11 1.62 -2.58
C GLY A 59 21.57 1.75 -4.00
N LEU A 60 20.28 1.53 -4.22
CA LEU A 60 19.63 1.63 -5.52
C LEU A 60 19.06 3.04 -5.75
N ASP A 61 18.99 3.46 -7.01
CA ASP A 61 18.28 4.68 -7.40
C ASP A 61 16.76 4.41 -7.48
N PRO A 62 15.93 5.06 -6.64
CA PRO A 62 14.48 4.86 -6.64
C PRO A 62 13.77 5.25 -7.94
N TYR A 63 14.39 6.06 -8.79
CA TYR A 63 13.79 6.56 -10.03
C TYR A 63 14.00 5.61 -11.22
N CYS A 64 14.93 4.64 -11.11
CA CYS A 64 15.22 3.65 -12.14
C CYS A 64 14.28 2.43 -12.04
N GLY A 65 13.01 2.62 -12.43
CA GLY A 65 12.04 1.53 -12.50
C GLY A 65 12.33 0.52 -13.63
N ALA A 66 11.96 -0.73 -13.42
CA ALA A 66 12.05 -1.82 -14.39
C ALA A 66 10.71 -2.13 -15.06
N LEU A 67 9.57 -1.92 -14.36
CA LEU A 67 8.22 -2.19 -14.87
C LEU A 67 7.46 -0.90 -15.18
N HIS A 68 7.52 0.09 -14.28
CA HIS A 68 6.91 1.38 -14.51
C HIS A 68 7.77 2.30 -15.37
N GLU A 69 7.11 3.09 -16.22
CA GLU A 69 7.74 4.17 -16.98
C GLU A 69 8.54 5.11 -16.05
N ILE A 70 9.76 5.44 -16.47
CA ILE A 70 10.63 6.38 -15.76
C ILE A 70 10.09 7.78 -16.03
N LEU A 71 9.42 8.36 -15.02
CA LEU A 71 8.88 9.71 -15.08
C LEU A 71 9.62 10.61 -14.07
N PRO A 72 9.97 11.86 -14.44
CA PRO A 72 10.61 12.79 -13.51
C PRO A 72 9.82 12.93 -12.20
N GLY A 73 10.51 12.73 -11.07
CA GLY A 73 9.92 12.85 -9.73
C GLY A 73 9.07 11.67 -9.27
N ARG A 74 8.90 10.61 -10.07
CA ARG A 74 8.22 9.39 -9.67
C ARG A 74 9.25 8.34 -9.23
N PRO A 75 9.21 7.83 -7.99
CA PRO A 75 10.09 6.73 -7.56
C PRO A 75 9.61 5.41 -8.19
N SER A 76 9.86 5.24 -9.49
CA SER A 76 9.33 4.13 -10.29
C SER A 76 9.77 2.76 -9.79
N LEU A 77 11.01 2.61 -9.30
CA LEU A 77 11.46 1.35 -8.72
C LEU A 77 10.71 1.00 -7.41
N ALA A 78 10.43 2.01 -6.58
CA ALA A 78 9.62 1.79 -5.39
C ALA A 78 8.16 1.43 -5.76
N CYS A 79 7.64 2.02 -6.85
CA CYS A 79 6.32 1.66 -7.39
C CYS A 79 6.29 0.22 -7.94
N ASP A 80 7.40 -0.30 -8.45
CA ASP A 80 7.50 -1.69 -8.90
C ASP A 80 7.52 -2.64 -7.70
N LEU A 81 8.44 -2.42 -6.75
CA LEU A 81 8.65 -3.33 -5.63
C LEU A 81 7.53 -3.26 -4.57
N VAL A 82 6.72 -2.19 -4.55
CA VAL A 82 5.57 -2.10 -3.62
C VAL A 82 4.44 -3.06 -3.98
N GLU A 83 4.39 -3.55 -5.22
CA GLU A 83 3.34 -4.49 -5.66
C GLU A 83 3.27 -5.75 -4.78
N GLU A 84 4.44 -6.25 -4.34
CA GLU A 84 4.57 -7.42 -3.45
C GLU A 84 3.92 -7.20 -2.07
N TRP A 85 3.76 -5.94 -1.66
CA TRP A 85 3.27 -5.54 -0.33
C TRP A 85 1.84 -5.00 -0.36
N ARG A 86 1.21 -4.86 -1.53
CA ARG A 86 -0.20 -4.43 -1.64
C ARG A 86 -1.17 -5.30 -0.85
N PRO A 87 -1.06 -6.65 -0.82
CA PRO A 87 -1.94 -7.47 -0.01
C PRO A 87 -1.87 -7.15 1.50
N PHE A 88 -0.70 -6.73 1.99
CA PHE A 88 -0.55 -6.29 3.38
C PHE A 88 -1.32 -4.99 3.64
N ALA A 89 -1.18 -4.02 2.73
CA ALA A 89 -1.92 -2.76 2.78
C ALA A 89 -3.43 -2.96 2.75
N GLU A 90 -3.92 -3.82 1.86
CA GLU A 90 -5.34 -4.12 1.71
C GLU A 90 -5.91 -4.86 2.92
N ARG A 91 -5.16 -5.84 3.45
CA ARG A 91 -5.53 -6.53 4.69
C ARG A 91 -5.63 -5.58 5.87
N LEU A 92 -4.74 -4.59 5.96
CA LEU A 92 -4.79 -3.56 6.99
C LEU A 92 -6.09 -2.75 6.91
N VAL A 93 -6.45 -2.28 5.71
CA VAL A 93 -7.68 -1.51 5.48
C VAL A 93 -8.91 -2.34 5.80
N LEU A 94 -8.98 -3.59 5.32
CA LEU A 94 -10.08 -4.51 5.66
C LEU A 94 -10.17 -4.73 7.17
N GLY A 95 -9.05 -4.92 7.84
CA GLY A 95 -8.99 -5.10 9.29
C GLY A 95 -9.53 -3.88 10.06
N LEU A 96 -9.17 -2.67 9.65
CA LEU A 96 -9.63 -1.42 10.27
C LEU A 96 -11.14 -1.23 10.09
N ILE A 97 -11.65 -1.47 8.88
CA ILE A 97 -13.08 -1.33 8.54
C ILE A 97 -13.93 -2.40 9.23
N ASN A 98 -13.55 -3.68 9.08
CA ASN A 98 -14.36 -4.80 9.56
C ASN A 98 -14.38 -4.90 11.10
N ARG A 99 -13.30 -4.45 11.77
CA ARG A 99 -13.26 -4.37 13.24
C ARG A 99 -13.86 -3.07 13.79
N LYS A 100 -14.45 -2.22 12.93
CA LYS A 100 -15.05 -0.93 13.30
C LYS A 100 -14.08 0.02 14.03
N ALA A 101 -12.78 -0.13 13.76
CA ALA A 101 -11.74 0.77 14.30
C ALA A 101 -11.72 2.12 13.59
N ILE A 102 -12.26 2.16 12.36
CA ILE A 102 -12.55 3.37 11.60
C ILE A 102 -14.02 3.34 11.22
N ARG A 103 -14.68 4.50 11.25
CA ARG A 103 -16.10 4.68 10.95
C ARG A 103 -16.31 5.75 9.87
N PRO A 104 -17.48 5.82 9.21
CA PRO A 104 -17.75 6.86 8.22
C PRO A 104 -17.61 8.28 8.78
N GLU A 105 -17.91 8.47 10.07
CA GLU A 105 -17.81 9.77 10.74
C GLU A 105 -16.36 10.25 10.90
N ASP A 106 -15.38 9.39 10.66
CA ASP A 106 -13.97 9.75 10.64
C ASP A 106 -13.54 10.47 9.36
N PHE A 107 -14.46 10.68 8.42
CA PHE A 107 -14.21 11.32 7.14
C PHE A 107 -14.99 12.61 6.99
N ILE A 108 -14.45 13.52 6.20
CA ILE A 108 -15.10 14.74 5.73
C ILE A 108 -15.34 14.54 4.24
N THR A 109 -16.61 14.52 3.84
CA THR A 109 -17.00 14.46 2.42
C THR A 109 -17.44 15.86 1.99
N ARG A 110 -16.91 16.33 0.86
CA ARG A 110 -17.17 17.66 0.30
C ARG A 110 -17.75 17.54 -1.10
N SER A 111 -18.63 18.46 -1.48
CA SER A 111 -19.25 18.47 -2.80
C SER A 111 -19.29 19.88 -3.41
N GLY A 112 -19.33 19.96 -4.74
CA GLY A 112 -19.54 21.23 -5.45
C GLY A 112 -18.53 22.34 -5.09
N SER A 113 -19.05 23.49 -4.66
CA SER A 113 -18.27 24.70 -4.34
C SER A 113 -17.29 24.52 -3.17
N GLU A 114 -17.45 23.48 -2.35
CA GLU A 114 -16.55 23.16 -1.23
C GLU A 114 -15.18 22.63 -1.65
N LEU A 115 -15.03 22.22 -2.91
CA LEU A 115 -13.76 21.75 -3.50
C LEU A 115 -12.82 22.92 -3.88
N ALA A 116 -13.29 24.17 -3.75
CA ALA A 116 -12.45 25.34 -3.97
C ALA A 116 -11.21 25.31 -3.05
N GLY A 117 -10.03 25.60 -3.64
CA GLY A 117 -8.75 25.65 -2.91
C GLY A 117 -8.00 24.32 -2.82
N GLY A 118 -8.23 23.36 -3.74
CA GLY A 118 -7.42 22.13 -3.83
C GLY A 118 -7.76 21.06 -2.79
N LYS A 119 -8.93 21.15 -2.16
CA LYS A 119 -9.39 20.18 -1.15
C LYS A 119 -9.81 18.86 -1.82
N LEU A 120 -9.57 17.76 -1.13
CA LEU A 120 -10.03 16.45 -1.59
C LEU A 120 -11.56 16.29 -1.36
N PRO A 121 -12.29 15.60 -2.24
CA PRO A 121 -13.70 15.25 -2.05
C PRO A 121 -13.95 14.42 -0.81
N VAL A 122 -13.01 13.53 -0.46
CA VAL A 122 -13.03 12.79 0.79
C VAL A 122 -11.69 12.94 1.50
N GLU A 123 -11.74 13.43 2.72
CA GLU A 123 -10.57 13.65 3.58
C GLU A 123 -10.74 12.91 4.90
N MET A 124 -9.66 12.30 5.38
CA MET A 124 -9.64 11.59 6.67
C MET A 124 -9.35 12.58 7.80
N LYS A 125 -10.12 12.51 8.89
CA LYS A 125 -9.89 13.32 10.08
C LYS A 125 -8.56 12.92 10.76
N PRO A 126 -7.90 13.86 11.47
CA PRO A 126 -6.60 13.58 12.11
C PRO A 126 -6.58 12.39 13.07
N ASN A 127 -7.67 12.14 13.80
CA ASN A 127 -7.77 10.99 14.71
C ASN A 127 -7.69 9.65 13.95
N ALA A 128 -8.44 9.51 12.85
CA ALA A 128 -8.40 8.30 12.04
C ALA A 128 -7.08 8.14 11.29
N ALA A 129 -6.48 9.23 10.83
CA ALA A 129 -5.13 9.21 10.25
C ALA A 129 -4.11 8.66 11.26
N ARG A 130 -4.15 9.12 12.52
CA ARG A 130 -3.30 8.60 13.60
C ARG A 130 -3.57 7.12 13.88
N ALA A 131 -4.83 6.71 13.96
CA ALA A 131 -5.20 5.31 14.20
C ALA A 131 -4.70 4.38 13.08
N LEU A 132 -4.82 4.81 11.82
CA LEU A 132 -4.30 4.10 10.65
C LEU A 132 -2.77 4.01 10.70
N ILE A 133 -2.07 5.11 10.97
CA ILE A 133 -0.61 5.12 11.07
C ILE A 133 -0.15 4.18 12.19
N ALA A 134 -0.80 4.21 13.35
CA ALA A 134 -0.46 3.31 14.47
C ALA A 134 -0.69 1.84 14.11
N ALA A 135 -1.78 1.52 13.39
CA ALA A 135 -2.04 0.16 12.92
C ALA A 135 -1.03 -0.30 11.86
N TYR A 136 -0.64 0.60 10.96
CA TYR A 136 0.42 0.37 9.98
C TYR A 136 1.77 0.09 10.64
N GLN A 137 2.19 0.90 11.62
CA GLN A 137 3.46 0.68 12.33
C GLN A 137 3.46 -0.67 13.06
N ARG A 138 2.36 -1.03 13.72
CA ARG A 138 2.22 -2.38 14.32
C ARG A 138 2.35 -3.49 13.28
N GLN A 139 1.72 -3.36 12.12
CA GLN A 139 1.84 -4.36 11.06
C GLN A 139 3.28 -4.51 10.54
N LEU A 140 4.06 -3.43 10.53
CA LEU A 140 5.48 -3.50 10.16
C LEU A 140 6.36 -4.19 11.20
N GLU A 141 5.93 -4.18 12.46
CA GLU A 141 6.59 -4.85 13.60
C GLU A 141 6.17 -6.31 13.76
N ASP A 142 5.05 -6.73 13.15
CA ASP A 142 4.59 -8.12 13.14
C ASP A 142 5.73 -9.03 12.66
N ARG A 143 5.96 -10.14 13.37
CA ARG A 143 6.99 -11.11 13.02
C ARG A 143 6.44 -12.17 12.09
N LEU A 144 7.08 -12.35 10.94
CA LEU A 144 6.80 -13.41 9.99
C LEU A 144 8.06 -14.23 9.73
N THR A 145 7.87 -15.49 9.36
CA THR A 145 8.95 -16.32 8.81
C THR A 145 9.30 -15.82 7.42
N ASN A 146 10.54 -15.39 7.23
CA ASN A 146 11.06 -14.97 5.95
C ASN A 146 11.23 -16.21 5.04
N PRO A 147 10.54 -16.29 3.89
CA PRO A 147 10.65 -17.43 2.97
C PRO A 147 12.06 -17.66 2.43
N ALA A 148 12.89 -16.62 2.38
CA ALA A 148 14.23 -16.70 1.81
C ALA A 148 15.23 -17.49 2.68
N ASP A 149 15.11 -17.38 4.01
CA ASP A 149 16.09 -17.97 4.96
C ASP A 149 15.45 -18.72 6.14
N GLY A 150 14.11 -18.77 6.21
CA GLY A 150 13.36 -19.43 7.27
C GLY A 150 13.39 -18.72 8.63
N ARG A 151 14.02 -17.55 8.74
CA ARG A 151 14.15 -16.84 10.02
C ARG A 151 12.93 -15.98 10.31
N GLN A 152 12.58 -15.84 11.59
CA GLN A 152 11.54 -14.90 12.00
C GLN A 152 12.09 -13.49 12.13
N THR A 153 11.49 -12.55 11.41
CA THR A 153 11.83 -11.13 11.50
C THR A 153 10.59 -10.26 11.30
N ALA A 154 10.70 -8.97 11.63
CA ALA A 154 9.62 -8.02 11.45
C ALA A 154 9.33 -7.83 9.95
N VAL A 155 8.06 -7.62 9.56
CA VAL A 155 7.66 -7.36 8.17
C VAL A 155 8.52 -6.26 7.54
N ARG A 156 8.83 -5.19 8.27
CA ARG A 156 9.74 -4.12 7.81
C ARG A 156 11.07 -4.68 7.30
N TRP A 157 11.70 -5.59 8.04
CA TRP A 157 13.00 -6.14 7.65
C TRP A 157 12.89 -7.11 6.48
N ILE A 158 11.75 -7.76 6.29
CA ILE A 158 11.49 -8.55 5.08
C ILE A 158 11.39 -7.61 3.86
N ILE A 159 10.67 -6.49 3.97
CA ILE A 159 10.59 -5.47 2.91
C ILE A 159 11.99 -4.99 2.51
N HIS A 160 12.81 -4.58 3.49
CA HIS A 160 14.17 -4.10 3.22
C HIS A 160 15.09 -5.20 2.69
N GLY A 161 14.94 -6.42 3.19
CA GLY A 161 15.64 -7.61 2.69
C GLY A 161 15.33 -7.87 1.22
N GLN A 162 14.07 -7.73 0.82
CA GLN A 162 13.63 -7.90 -0.55
C GLN A 162 14.22 -6.85 -1.50
N CYS A 163 14.30 -5.58 -1.06
CA CYS A 163 14.99 -4.54 -1.83
C CYS A 163 16.49 -4.85 -2.00
N ARG A 164 17.13 -5.41 -0.96
CA ARG A 164 18.54 -5.85 -1.05
C ARG A 164 18.71 -7.05 -1.98
N HIS A 165 17.81 -8.03 -1.91
CA HIS A 165 17.79 -9.16 -2.83
C HIS A 165 17.68 -8.70 -4.29
N PHE A 166 16.80 -7.73 -4.57
CA PHE A 166 16.74 -7.11 -5.90
C PHE A 166 18.09 -6.49 -6.31
N ALA A 167 18.72 -5.72 -5.42
CA ALA A 167 20.04 -5.14 -5.69
C ALA A 167 21.13 -6.19 -5.96
N GLU A 168 21.07 -7.34 -5.28
CA GLU A 168 21.99 -8.46 -5.50
C GLU A 168 21.77 -9.11 -6.87
N THR A 169 20.52 -9.32 -7.28
CA THR A 169 20.19 -9.91 -8.60
C THR A 169 20.69 -9.05 -9.75
N LEU A 170 20.70 -7.72 -9.60
CA LEU A 170 21.29 -6.82 -10.59
C LEU A 170 22.81 -6.98 -10.72
N LYS A 171 23.50 -7.38 -9.65
CA LYS A 171 24.96 -7.61 -9.66
C LYS A 171 25.32 -8.99 -10.21
N THR A 172 24.56 -10.01 -9.85
CA THR A 172 24.83 -11.40 -10.24
C THR A 172 24.26 -11.74 -11.63
N GLY A 173 23.24 -11.01 -12.08
CA GLY A 173 22.49 -11.32 -13.30
C GLY A 173 21.48 -12.46 -13.12
N GLU A 174 21.27 -12.93 -11.88
CA GLU A 174 20.28 -13.96 -11.58
C GLU A 174 18.85 -13.42 -11.69
N VAL A 175 17.89 -14.34 -11.89
CA VAL A 175 16.48 -13.99 -11.97
C VAL A 175 15.97 -13.59 -10.57
N TYR A 176 15.38 -12.40 -10.48
CA TYR A 176 14.74 -11.93 -9.26
C TYR A 176 13.51 -12.79 -8.89
N ILE A 177 13.45 -13.20 -7.62
CA ILE A 177 12.33 -13.97 -7.06
C ILE A 177 11.49 -13.03 -6.17
N PRO A 178 10.25 -12.69 -6.57
CA PRO A 178 9.37 -11.84 -5.77
C PRO A 178 9.01 -12.47 -4.43
N PHE A 179 8.78 -11.64 -3.41
CA PHE A 179 8.30 -12.11 -2.12
C PHE A 179 6.95 -12.84 -2.26
N GLN A 180 6.85 -13.99 -1.59
CA GLN A 180 5.61 -14.74 -1.46
C GLN A 180 5.31 -14.95 0.02
N ALA A 181 4.21 -14.37 0.50
CA ALA A 181 3.80 -14.58 1.88
C ALA A 181 3.53 -16.07 2.12
N PRO A 182 4.02 -16.66 3.23
CA PRO A 182 3.69 -18.03 3.59
C PRO A 182 2.17 -18.18 3.74
N ARG A 183 1.63 -19.27 3.17
CA ARG A 183 0.21 -19.61 3.22
C ARG A 183 -0.26 -19.94 4.63
#